data_AF-A0A3A0ENR5-F1
#
_entry.id   AF-A0A3A0ENR5-F1
#
_cell.length_a   1.000
_cell.length_b   1.000
_cell.length_c   1.000
_cell.angle_alpha   90.00
_cell.angle_beta   90.00
_cell.angle_gamma   90.00
#
_symmetry.space_group_name_H-M   'P 1'
#
loop_
_entity.id
_entity.type
_entity.pdbx_description
1 polymer ?
#
loop_
_entity_poly.entity_id
_entity_poly.type
_entity_poly.pdbx_seq_one_letter_code
_entity_poly.pdbx_strand_id
1 'polypeptide(L)'
;MLPSRSAVRDILRPARLPARPPAGPHVPPPMLLLKLALVPASILLASLAARRFGHAISGVLSGLPLIAAPVIGGLLIDHGATSVAAIGSATLASVPAAIAHIVAFSWLSRRLPWWACLAGAALAFAAIGWVVTAPAWPAPTLTGIAAPFVALAIMPRVPPLAGGVPVPRGEIAMRVAAAVTLAAVILLGADTLPARVSGLLLAFPITGSILPSFTLPVYGRCATISLLRGFANGLIGFTAFFFALVTLLGRCESKAAAFFAALAAAAFAAWLVHRLRSAAARRLMRTT
;
A
#
# COMPACT_ATOMS: atom_id res chain seq x y z
N MET A 1 -57.43 -44.81 -12.20
CA MET A 1 -57.50 -43.34 -12.38
C MET A 1 -56.18 -42.85 -12.94
N LEU A 2 -56.12 -42.62 -14.25
CA LEU A 2 -54.90 -42.16 -14.94
C LEU A 2 -54.77 -40.64 -14.77
N PRO A 3 -53.60 -40.10 -14.38
CA PRO A 3 -53.42 -38.67 -14.22
C PRO A 3 -53.54 -37.94 -15.57
N SER A 4 -54.24 -36.80 -15.54
CA SER A 4 -54.46 -35.91 -16.68
C SER A 4 -53.17 -35.54 -17.40
N ARG A 5 -53.18 -35.57 -18.75
CA ARG A 5 -52.08 -35.14 -19.64
C ARG A 5 -51.60 -33.70 -19.39
N SER A 6 -52.34 -32.88 -18.65
CA SER A 6 -51.90 -31.53 -18.24
C SER A 6 -50.84 -31.56 -17.15
N ALA A 7 -50.87 -32.52 -16.23
CA ALA A 7 -49.96 -32.58 -15.07
C ALA A 7 -48.53 -32.99 -15.46
N VAL A 8 -48.38 -33.78 -16.52
CA VAL A 8 -47.06 -34.22 -17.03
C VAL A 8 -46.32 -33.08 -17.74
N ARG A 9 -47.04 -32.07 -18.24
CA ARG A 9 -46.47 -30.98 -19.04
C ARG A 9 -45.74 -29.94 -18.20
N ASP A 10 -46.09 -29.80 -16.92
CA ASP A 10 -45.44 -28.85 -16.01
C ASP A 10 -44.09 -29.35 -15.46
N ILE A 11 -43.87 -30.67 -15.43
CA ILE A 11 -42.61 -31.28 -14.97
C ILE A 11 -41.49 -31.15 -16.01
N LEU A 12 -41.83 -30.99 -17.30
CA LEU A 12 -40.88 -30.87 -18.41
C LEU A 12 -40.62 -29.42 -18.86
N ARG A 13 -40.94 -28.42 -18.01
CA ARG A 13 -40.49 -27.06 -18.29
C ARG A 13 -38.98 -26.97 -18.05
N PRO A 14 -38.16 -26.66 -19.07
CA PRO A 14 -36.73 -26.47 -18.87
C PRO A 14 -36.52 -25.33 -17.86
N ALA A 15 -35.73 -25.61 -16.82
CA ALA A 15 -35.30 -24.61 -15.86
C ALA A 15 -34.69 -23.44 -16.62
N ARG A 16 -35.29 -22.24 -16.52
CA ARG A 16 -34.67 -21.03 -17.06
C ARG A 16 -33.34 -20.88 -16.36
N LEU A 17 -32.25 -21.07 -17.09
CA LEU A 17 -30.91 -20.74 -16.62
C LEU A 17 -30.97 -19.30 -16.09
N PRO A 18 -30.38 -19.02 -14.91
CA PRO A 18 -30.31 -17.66 -14.41
C PRO A 18 -29.67 -16.79 -15.48
N ALA A 19 -30.31 -15.65 -15.78
CA ALA A 19 -29.78 -14.68 -16.72
C ALA A 19 -28.34 -14.37 -16.33
N ARG A 20 -27.43 -14.42 -17.32
CA ARG A 20 -26.03 -14.03 -17.17
C ARG A 20 -26.01 -12.68 -16.45
N PRO A 21 -25.27 -12.52 -15.34
CA PRO A 21 -25.20 -11.24 -14.66
C PRO A 21 -24.77 -10.16 -15.66
N PRO A 22 -25.33 -8.95 -15.59
CA PRO A 22 -24.92 -7.87 -16.49
C PRO A 22 -23.39 -7.73 -16.39
N ALA A 23 -22.73 -7.63 -17.54
CA ALA A 23 -21.31 -7.32 -17.60
C ALA A 23 -21.09 -6.08 -16.73
N GLY A 24 -20.24 -6.23 -15.70
CA GLY A 24 -19.88 -5.12 -14.82
C GLY A 24 -19.38 -3.94 -15.65
N PRO A 25 -19.48 -2.70 -15.14
CA PRO A 25 -19.14 -1.50 -15.90
C PRO A 25 -17.76 -1.65 -16.52
N HIS A 26 -17.69 -1.57 -17.86
CA HIS A 26 -16.44 -1.50 -18.60
C HIS A 26 -15.72 -0.23 -18.18
N VAL A 27 -14.69 -0.37 -17.35
CA VAL A 27 -13.82 0.74 -16.95
C VAL A 27 -13.19 1.29 -18.24
N PRO A 28 -13.40 2.58 -18.58
CA PRO A 28 -12.87 3.11 -19.82
C PRO A 28 -11.33 3.07 -19.79
N PRO A 29 -10.66 2.72 -20.90
CA PRO A 29 -9.19 2.66 -21.00
C PRO A 29 -8.43 3.87 -20.42
N PRO A 30 -8.91 5.13 -20.48
CA PRO A 30 -8.23 6.26 -19.84
C PRO A 30 -8.14 6.17 -18.31
N MET A 31 -9.08 5.53 -17.63
CA MET A 31 -9.07 5.41 -16.16
C MET A 31 -8.04 4.36 -15.70
N LEU A 32 -7.89 3.29 -16.47
CA LEU A 32 -6.83 2.28 -16.25
C LEU A 32 -5.45 2.88 -16.51
N LEU A 33 -5.31 3.66 -17.59
CA LEU A 33 -4.08 4.40 -17.91
C LEU A 33 -3.73 5.42 -16.82
N LEU A 34 -4.71 6.12 -16.24
CA LEU A 34 -4.49 7.04 -15.13
C LEU A 34 -4.03 6.29 -13.86
N LYS A 35 -4.72 5.20 -13.48
CA LYS A 35 -4.34 4.33 -12.36
C LYS A 35 -2.91 3.77 -12.55
N LEU A 36 -2.54 3.40 -13.79
CA LEU A 36 -1.21 2.88 -14.14
C LEU A 36 -0.12 3.97 -14.24
N ALA A 37 -0.45 5.20 -14.64
CA ALA A 37 0.49 6.33 -14.74
C ALA A 37 0.88 6.93 -13.38
N LEU A 38 0.08 6.67 -12.34
CA LEU A 38 0.35 7.14 -10.98
C LEU A 38 1.43 6.35 -10.24
N VAL A 39 1.61 5.07 -10.58
CA VAL A 39 2.74 4.24 -10.11
C VAL A 39 4.09 4.82 -10.56
N PRO A 40 4.36 5.05 -11.87
CA PRO A 40 5.60 5.65 -12.33
C PRO A 40 5.78 7.08 -11.82
N ALA A 41 4.73 7.90 -11.74
CA ALA A 41 4.83 9.26 -11.18
C ALA A 41 5.28 9.25 -9.71
N SER A 42 4.72 8.35 -8.88
CA SER A 42 5.10 8.19 -7.48
C SER A 42 6.57 7.77 -7.33
N ILE A 43 7.04 6.87 -8.19
CA ILE A 43 8.41 6.37 -8.18
C ILE A 43 9.39 7.42 -8.69
N LEU A 44 9.01 8.19 -9.72
CA LEU A 44 9.79 9.32 -10.20
C LEU A 44 9.96 10.35 -9.09
N LEU A 45 8.89 10.73 -8.39
CA LEU A 45 8.96 11.64 -7.25
C LEU A 45 9.87 11.10 -6.13
N ALA A 46 9.72 9.83 -5.76
CA ALA A 46 10.55 9.18 -4.75
C ALA A 46 12.04 9.09 -5.16
N SER A 47 12.31 8.83 -6.44
CA SER A 47 13.66 8.72 -7.00
C SER A 47 14.34 10.09 -7.15
N LEU A 48 13.58 11.12 -7.53
CA LEU A 48 14.07 12.50 -7.56
C LEU A 48 14.36 13.01 -6.14
N ALA A 49 13.53 12.64 -5.17
CA ALA A 49 13.80 12.95 -3.78
C ALA A 49 15.03 12.22 -3.23
N ALA A 50 15.29 10.97 -3.62
CA ALA A 50 16.54 10.27 -3.30
C ALA A 50 17.77 11.06 -3.79
N ARG A 51 17.71 11.59 -5.02
CA ARG A 51 18.80 12.38 -5.60
C ARG A 51 19.09 13.66 -4.83
N ARG A 52 18.05 14.35 -4.34
CA ARG A 52 18.20 15.66 -3.68
C ARG A 52 18.38 15.57 -2.17
N PHE A 53 17.83 14.54 -1.53
CA PHE A 53 17.66 14.49 -0.08
C PHE A 53 18.10 13.17 0.58
N GLY A 54 18.59 12.19 -0.22
CA GLY A 54 19.12 10.92 0.28
C GLY A 54 18.06 9.83 0.52
N HIS A 55 18.54 8.62 0.85
CA HIS A 55 17.70 7.41 0.92
C HIS A 55 16.62 7.45 2.01
N ALA A 56 16.89 8.08 3.15
CA ALA A 56 15.90 8.17 4.23
C ALA A 56 14.66 8.98 3.80
N ILE A 57 14.86 10.12 3.13
CA ILE A 57 13.75 10.98 2.68
C ILE A 57 13.02 10.34 1.49
N SER A 58 13.76 9.69 0.58
CA SER A 58 13.14 8.85 -0.45
C SER A 58 12.25 7.77 0.15
N GLY A 59 12.69 7.15 1.25
CA GLY A 59 11.90 6.19 2.02
C GLY A 59 10.60 6.81 2.54
N VAL A 60 10.68 7.97 3.20
CA VAL A 60 9.48 8.66 3.72
C VAL A 60 8.45 8.90 2.62
N LEU A 61 8.86 9.46 1.49
CA LEU A 61 7.96 9.70 0.36
C LEU A 61 7.39 8.40 -0.21
N SER A 62 8.21 7.34 -0.25
CA SER A 62 7.80 6.03 -0.75
C SER A 62 6.75 5.34 0.12
N GLY A 63 6.73 5.63 1.43
CA GLY A 63 5.75 5.09 2.37
C GLY A 63 4.46 5.91 2.47
N LEU A 64 4.42 7.13 1.92
CA LEU A 64 3.18 7.91 1.81
C LEU A 64 2.19 7.23 0.85
N PRO A 65 0.88 7.55 0.91
CA PRO A 65 -0.13 6.94 0.06
C PRO A 65 -0.08 7.49 -1.38
N LEU A 66 1.11 7.64 -1.98
CA LEU A 66 1.29 8.17 -3.34
C LEU A 66 0.71 7.25 -4.41
N ILE A 67 0.80 5.93 -4.21
CA ILE A 67 0.17 4.93 -5.08
C ILE A 67 -1.23 4.57 -4.58
N ALA A 68 -1.37 4.36 -3.28
CA ALA A 68 -2.61 3.89 -2.67
C ALA A 68 -3.75 4.92 -2.75
N ALA A 69 -3.48 6.22 -2.56
CA ALA A 69 -4.52 7.25 -2.63
C ALA A 69 -5.14 7.35 -4.03
N PRO A 70 -4.38 7.46 -5.13
CA PRO A 70 -4.97 7.47 -6.46
C PRO A 70 -5.72 6.19 -6.82
N VAL A 71 -5.22 5.02 -6.40
CA VAL A 71 -5.92 3.74 -6.62
C VAL A 71 -7.28 3.75 -5.94
N ILE A 72 -7.36 4.11 -4.65
CA ILE A 72 -8.65 4.16 -3.95
C ILE A 72 -9.51 5.35 -4.42
N GLY A 73 -8.91 6.43 -4.88
CA GLY A 73 -9.61 7.54 -5.53
C GLY A 73 -10.33 7.09 -6.80
N GLY A 74 -9.69 6.25 -7.61
CA GLY A 74 -10.36 5.60 -8.74
C GLY A 74 -11.51 4.68 -8.29
N LEU A 75 -11.32 3.92 -7.20
CA LEU A 75 -12.41 3.11 -6.63
C LEU A 75 -13.60 3.96 -6.14
N LEU A 76 -13.38 5.19 -5.66
CA LEU A 76 -14.47 6.11 -5.28
C LEU A 76 -15.34 6.56 -6.46
N ILE A 77 -14.75 6.61 -7.66
CA ILE A 77 -15.46 6.90 -8.90
C ILE A 77 -16.29 5.68 -9.31
N ASP A 78 -15.67 4.49 -9.27
CA ASP A 78 -16.26 3.26 -9.79
C ASP A 78 -17.27 2.60 -8.83
N HIS A 79 -17.16 2.83 -7.51
CA HIS A 79 -17.90 2.11 -6.48
C HIS A 79 -18.57 3.03 -5.44
N GLY A 80 -19.57 2.50 -4.72
CA GLY A 80 -20.24 3.17 -3.61
C GLY A 80 -19.32 3.44 -2.40
N ALA A 81 -19.63 4.48 -1.62
CA ALA A 81 -18.82 4.91 -0.47
C ALA A 81 -18.63 3.77 0.56
N THR A 82 -19.68 2.99 0.83
CA THR A 82 -19.64 1.85 1.76
C THR A 82 -18.64 0.77 1.34
N SER A 83 -18.65 0.39 0.05
CA SER A 83 -17.71 -0.61 -0.49
C SER A 83 -16.27 -0.11 -0.41
N VAL A 84 -16.05 1.17 -0.74
CA VAL A 84 -14.70 1.76 -0.67
C VAL A 84 -14.24 1.93 0.78
N ALA A 85 -15.13 2.28 1.71
CA ALA A 85 -14.81 2.33 3.14
C ALA A 85 -14.44 0.94 3.69
N ALA A 86 -15.07 -0.14 3.21
CA ALA A 86 -14.70 -1.51 3.56
C ALA A 86 -13.29 -1.85 3.04
N ILE A 87 -12.96 -1.51 1.79
CA ILE A 87 -11.61 -1.69 1.23
C ILE A 87 -10.58 -0.85 2.01
N GLY A 88 -10.90 0.40 2.33
CA GLY A 88 -10.04 1.28 3.12
C GLY A 88 -9.79 0.75 4.54
N SER A 89 -10.83 0.18 5.16
CA SER A 89 -10.72 -0.46 6.49
C SER A 89 -9.82 -1.69 6.43
N ALA A 90 -10.00 -2.55 5.42
CA ALA A 90 -9.14 -3.71 5.19
C ALA A 90 -7.69 -3.32 4.87
N THR A 91 -7.49 -2.20 4.14
CA THR A 91 -6.15 -1.66 3.86
C THR A 91 -5.48 -1.18 5.14
N LEU A 92 -6.20 -0.43 5.98
CA LEU A 92 -5.69 0.03 7.28
C LEU A 92 -5.35 -1.15 8.19
N ALA A 93 -6.20 -2.18 8.23
CA ALA A 93 -5.96 -3.42 8.97
C ALA A 93 -4.70 -4.16 8.49
N SER A 94 -4.33 -3.99 7.22
CA SER A 94 -3.20 -4.67 6.58
C SER A 94 -1.86 -3.94 6.75
N VAL A 95 -1.83 -2.74 7.35
CA VAL A 95 -0.58 -2.00 7.62
C VAL A 95 0.47 -2.82 8.40
N PRO A 96 0.12 -3.67 9.40
CA PRO A 96 1.09 -4.54 10.06
C PRO A 96 1.81 -5.50 9.09
N ALA A 97 1.13 -5.95 8.03
CA ALA A 97 1.74 -6.78 7.00
C ALA A 97 2.79 -6.00 6.19
N ALA A 98 2.48 -4.75 5.83
CA ALA A 98 3.44 -3.86 5.18
C ALA A 98 4.66 -3.57 6.08
N ILE A 99 4.44 -3.40 7.40
CA ILE A 99 5.54 -3.29 8.39
C ILE A 99 6.36 -4.58 8.44
N ALA A 100 5.72 -5.74 8.53
CA ALA A 100 6.41 -7.03 8.55
C ALA A 100 7.28 -7.22 7.31
N HIS A 101 6.79 -6.83 6.12
CA HIS A 101 7.55 -6.85 4.88
C HIS A 101 8.84 -6.04 4.99
N ILE A 102 8.76 -4.75 5.33
CA ILE A 102 9.93 -3.86 5.37
C ILE A 102 10.89 -4.23 6.52
N VAL A 103 10.38 -4.73 7.64
CA VAL A 103 11.20 -5.21 8.76
C VAL A 103 11.95 -6.47 8.36
N ALA A 104 11.25 -7.46 7.77
CA ALA A 104 11.88 -8.68 7.26
C ALA A 104 12.95 -8.35 6.22
N PHE A 105 12.65 -7.50 5.23
CA PHE A 105 13.63 -7.07 4.23
C PHE A 105 14.85 -6.44 4.92
N SER A 106 14.65 -5.53 5.88
CA SER A 106 15.74 -4.85 6.58
C SER A 106 16.68 -5.82 7.31
N TRP A 107 16.15 -6.86 7.97
CA TRP A 107 16.94 -7.87 8.65
C TRP A 107 17.62 -8.84 7.69
N LEU A 108 16.90 -9.33 6.68
CA LEU A 108 17.43 -10.26 5.68
C LEU A 108 18.54 -9.61 4.85
N SER A 109 18.44 -8.32 4.55
CA SER A 109 19.46 -7.57 3.79
C SER A 109 20.83 -7.57 4.46
N ARG A 110 20.89 -7.84 5.78
CA ARG A 110 22.14 -7.96 6.52
C ARG A 110 22.97 -9.18 6.14
N ARG A 111 22.40 -10.17 5.45
CA ARG A 111 23.08 -11.44 5.13
C ARG A 111 22.78 -11.97 3.73
N LEU A 112 21.61 -11.68 3.19
CA LEU A 112 21.11 -12.28 1.97
C LEU A 112 21.17 -11.32 0.76
N PRO A 113 21.19 -11.86 -0.48
CA PRO A 113 21.03 -11.06 -1.69
C PRO A 113 19.59 -10.51 -1.80
N TRP A 114 19.40 -9.53 -2.69
CA TRP A 114 18.14 -8.78 -2.82
C TRP A 114 16.92 -9.64 -3.11
N TRP A 115 17.05 -10.66 -3.97
CA TRP A 115 15.92 -11.52 -4.35
C TRP A 115 15.43 -12.37 -3.17
N ALA A 116 16.37 -12.86 -2.34
CA ALA A 116 16.04 -13.64 -1.14
C ALA A 116 15.41 -12.75 -0.06
N CYS A 117 15.86 -11.49 0.04
CA CYS A 117 15.23 -10.49 0.91
C CYS A 117 13.80 -10.20 0.47
N LEU A 118 13.57 -10.03 -0.84
CA LEU A 118 12.26 -9.78 -1.41
C LEU A 118 11.32 -10.96 -1.18
N ALA A 119 11.78 -12.19 -1.42
CA ALA A 119 10.99 -13.40 -1.19
C ALA A 119 10.61 -13.54 0.30
N GLY A 120 11.58 -13.40 1.22
CA GLY A 120 11.31 -13.46 2.65
C GLY A 120 10.39 -12.35 3.14
N ALA A 121 10.52 -11.14 2.60
CA ALA A 121 9.64 -10.02 2.90
C ALA A 121 8.21 -10.23 2.35
N ALA A 122 8.06 -10.81 1.16
CA ALA A 122 6.76 -11.16 0.59
C ALA A 122 6.07 -12.28 1.39
N LEU A 123 6.83 -13.27 1.87
CA LEU A 123 6.31 -14.31 2.78
C LEU A 123 5.87 -13.71 4.12
N ALA A 124 6.67 -12.82 4.71
CA ALA A 124 6.29 -12.13 5.95
C ALA A 124 5.02 -11.28 5.76
N PHE A 125 4.90 -10.59 4.62
CA PHE A 125 3.68 -9.86 4.25
C PHE A 125 2.47 -10.79 4.17
N ALA A 126 2.58 -11.89 3.42
CA ALA A 126 1.49 -12.83 3.23
C ALA A 126 1.04 -13.46 4.56
N ALA A 127 2.00 -13.91 5.38
CA ALA A 127 1.72 -14.54 6.67
C ALA A 127 1.05 -13.58 7.65
N ILE A 128 1.63 -12.39 7.87
CA ILE A 128 1.07 -11.40 8.79
C ILE A 128 -0.25 -10.85 8.24
N GLY A 129 -0.32 -10.57 6.94
CA GLY A 129 -1.52 -10.11 6.24
C GLY A 129 -2.68 -11.08 6.39
N TRP A 130 -2.42 -12.38 6.26
CA TRP A 130 -3.45 -13.42 6.46
C TRP A 130 -4.01 -13.40 7.88
N VAL A 131 -3.14 -13.26 8.88
CA VAL A 131 -3.52 -13.23 10.31
C VAL A 131 -4.29 -11.96 10.65
N VAL A 132 -3.75 -10.77 10.36
CA VAL A 132 -4.33 -9.49 10.82
C VAL A 132 -5.60 -9.09 10.08
N THR A 133 -5.87 -9.71 8.93
CA THR A 133 -7.11 -9.52 8.19
C THR A 133 -8.15 -10.62 8.43
N ALA A 134 -7.84 -11.61 9.26
CA ALA A 134 -8.78 -12.67 9.59
C ALA A 134 -10.03 -12.09 10.30
N PRO A 135 -11.24 -12.62 10.04
CA PRO A 135 -12.46 -12.11 10.68
C PRO A 135 -12.43 -12.12 12.21
N ALA A 136 -11.68 -13.04 12.80
CA ALA A 136 -11.52 -13.18 14.25
C ALA A 136 -10.44 -12.28 14.85
N TRP A 137 -9.68 -11.53 14.04
CA TRP A 137 -8.60 -10.69 14.55
C TRP A 137 -9.17 -9.50 15.36
N PRO A 138 -8.75 -9.32 16.62
CA PRO A 138 -9.28 -8.25 17.44
C PRO A 138 -8.70 -6.90 17.01
N ALA A 139 -9.57 -5.88 16.98
CA ALA A 139 -9.20 -4.47 16.79
C ALA A 139 -8.27 -4.18 15.58
N PRO A 140 -8.64 -4.60 14.35
CA PRO A 140 -7.81 -4.45 13.15
C PRO A 140 -7.37 -2.99 12.88
N THR A 141 -8.26 -2.03 13.14
CA THR A 141 -7.99 -0.60 13.02
C THR A 141 -6.89 -0.14 13.97
N LEU A 142 -6.94 -0.55 15.23
CA LEU A 142 -5.95 -0.17 16.24
C LEU A 142 -4.58 -0.74 15.90
N THR A 143 -4.52 -2.00 15.49
CA THR A 143 -3.27 -2.63 15.05
C THR A 143 -2.68 -1.95 13.82
N GLY A 144 -3.53 -1.53 12.87
CA GLY A 144 -3.11 -0.75 11.72
C GLY A 144 -2.49 0.59 12.10
N ILE A 145 -3.11 1.31 13.06
CA ILE A 145 -2.63 2.60 13.53
C ILE A 145 -1.32 2.49 14.31
N ALA A 146 -1.20 1.48 15.18
CA ALA A 146 -0.05 1.33 16.05
C ALA A 146 1.21 0.82 15.30
N ALA A 147 1.04 0.01 14.26
CA ALA A 147 2.15 -0.72 13.62
C ALA A 147 3.32 0.15 13.14
N PRO A 148 3.11 1.31 12.46
CA PRO A 148 4.22 2.16 12.01
C PRO A 148 5.06 2.74 13.16
N PHE A 149 4.48 2.94 14.34
CA PHE A 149 5.18 3.48 15.51
C PHE A 149 6.12 2.46 16.16
N VAL A 150 5.79 1.17 16.06
CA VAL A 150 6.62 0.06 16.57
C VAL A 150 7.77 -0.28 15.62
N ALA A 151 7.58 -0.05 14.32
CA ALA A 151 8.50 -0.48 13.27
C ALA A 151 9.96 -0.03 13.48
N LEU A 152 10.18 1.23 13.87
CA LEU A 152 11.54 1.74 14.06
C LEU A 152 12.30 1.12 15.24
N ALA A 153 11.56 0.62 16.25
CA ALA A 153 12.14 -0.01 17.43
C ALA A 153 12.67 -1.41 17.10
N ILE A 154 11.99 -2.14 16.22
CA ILE A 154 12.33 -3.52 15.83
C ILE A 154 13.24 -3.60 14.59
N MET A 155 13.37 -2.52 13.82
CA MET A 155 14.31 -2.44 12.69
C MET A 155 15.77 -2.30 13.16
N PRO A 156 16.73 -2.86 12.41
CA PRO A 156 18.15 -2.67 12.70
C PRO A 156 18.52 -1.18 12.67
N ARG A 157 19.46 -0.79 13.53
CA ARG A 157 20.02 0.56 13.59
C ARG A 157 21.23 0.64 12.67
N VAL A 158 21.36 1.76 11.96
CA VAL A 158 22.49 2.06 11.09
C VAL A 158 22.94 3.50 11.30
N PRO A 159 24.23 3.82 11.08
CA PRO A 159 24.72 5.18 11.13
C PRO A 159 23.92 6.09 10.18
N PRO A 160 23.72 7.37 10.51
CA PRO A 160 23.13 8.33 9.60
C PRO A 160 23.94 8.39 8.30
N LEU A 161 23.27 8.21 7.17
CA LEU A 161 23.85 8.41 5.84
C LEU A 161 23.42 9.79 5.35
N ALA A 162 24.39 10.70 5.23
CA ALA A 162 24.16 12.04 4.71
C ALA A 162 24.53 12.11 3.22
N GLY A 163 23.82 12.96 2.47
CA GLY A 163 24.10 13.24 1.06
C GLY A 163 23.15 12.54 0.10
N GLY A 164 22.85 13.24 -1.01
CA GLY A 164 22.20 12.63 -2.16
C GLY A 164 23.15 11.65 -2.83
N VAL A 165 22.61 10.54 -3.34
CA VAL A 165 23.41 9.54 -4.05
C VAL A 165 23.11 9.67 -5.54
N PRO A 166 24.13 9.71 -6.43
CA PRO A 166 23.88 9.69 -7.86
C PRO A 166 23.18 8.37 -8.24
N VAL A 167 21.93 8.49 -8.71
CA VAL A 167 21.15 7.39 -9.27
C VAL A 167 21.22 7.51 -10.80
N PRO A 168 21.88 6.58 -11.51
CA PRO A 168 21.92 6.58 -12.97
C PRO A 168 20.52 6.56 -13.59
N ARG A 169 20.34 7.25 -14.73
CA ARG A 169 19.04 7.31 -15.42
C ARG A 169 18.51 5.92 -15.82
N GLY A 170 19.41 5.00 -16.20
CA GLY A 170 19.06 3.62 -16.51
C GLY A 170 18.50 2.85 -15.30
N GLU A 171 19.01 3.11 -14.11
CA GLU A 171 18.48 2.50 -12.88
C GLU A 171 17.06 3.00 -12.56
N ILE A 172 16.80 4.30 -12.78
CA ILE A 172 15.45 4.88 -12.62
C ILE A 172 14.48 4.22 -13.60
N ALA A 173 14.86 4.05 -14.86
CA ALA A 173 14.02 3.40 -15.87
C ALA A 173 13.69 1.95 -15.47
N MET A 174 14.67 1.18 -15.01
CA MET A 174 14.46 -0.20 -14.55
C MET A 174 13.58 -0.27 -13.29
N ARG A 175 13.77 0.64 -12.33
CA ARG A 175 12.91 0.74 -11.13
C ARG A 175 11.46 1.04 -11.51
N VAL A 176 11.27 1.95 -12.46
CA VAL A 176 9.93 2.30 -12.97
C VAL A 176 9.30 1.10 -13.68
N ALA A 177 10.02 0.45 -14.60
CA ALA A 177 9.52 -0.72 -15.31
C ALA A 177 9.11 -1.84 -14.34
N ALA A 178 10.00 -2.20 -13.40
CA ALA A 178 9.73 -3.26 -12.44
C ALA A 178 8.51 -2.97 -11.55
N ALA A 179 8.34 -1.73 -11.12
CA ALA A 179 7.19 -1.36 -10.31
C ALA A 179 5.88 -1.28 -11.09
N VAL A 180 5.93 -0.83 -12.35
CA VAL A 180 4.77 -0.88 -13.25
C VAL A 180 4.37 -2.33 -13.48
N THR A 181 5.32 -3.23 -13.73
CA THR A 181 5.05 -4.67 -13.87
C THR A 181 4.43 -5.25 -12.60
N LEU A 182 5.01 -4.98 -11.43
CA LEU A 182 4.49 -5.46 -10.15
C LEU A 182 3.10 -4.90 -9.85
N ALA A 183 2.88 -3.60 -10.09
CA ALA A 183 1.57 -2.99 -9.97
C ALA A 183 0.57 -3.62 -10.95
N ALA A 184 0.93 -3.84 -12.20
CA ALA A 184 0.08 -4.49 -13.18
C ALA A 184 -0.30 -5.92 -12.76
N VAL A 185 0.65 -6.72 -12.25
CA VAL A 185 0.37 -8.06 -11.71
C VAL A 185 -0.62 -8.00 -10.54
N ILE A 186 -0.45 -7.03 -9.63
CA ILE A 186 -1.36 -6.84 -8.49
C ILE A 186 -2.75 -6.39 -8.97
N LEU A 187 -2.83 -5.42 -9.90
CA LEU A 187 -4.08 -4.86 -10.40
C LEU A 187 -4.87 -5.87 -11.25
N LEU A 188 -4.21 -6.61 -12.14
CA LEU A 188 -4.86 -7.63 -12.97
C LEU A 188 -5.47 -8.78 -12.15
N GLY A 189 -4.98 -9.00 -10.94
CA GLY A 189 -5.56 -9.96 -10.00
C GLY A 189 -6.75 -9.41 -9.19
N ALA A 190 -6.99 -8.09 -9.17
CA ALA A 190 -7.81 -7.43 -8.15
C ALA A 190 -9.31 -7.30 -8.48
N ASP A 191 -9.71 -7.36 -9.76
CA ASP A 191 -11.05 -6.95 -10.20
C ASP A 191 -12.19 -7.89 -9.77
N THR A 192 -11.88 -9.05 -9.19
CA THR A 192 -12.89 -10.02 -8.68
C THR A 192 -12.73 -10.33 -7.20
N LEU A 193 -11.89 -9.57 -6.49
CA LEU A 193 -11.49 -9.93 -5.13
C LEU A 193 -12.40 -9.33 -4.05
N PRO A 194 -12.68 -10.10 -2.97
CA PRO A 194 -13.35 -9.56 -1.79
C PRO A 194 -12.57 -8.40 -1.18
N ALA A 195 -13.28 -7.46 -0.53
CA ALA A 195 -12.69 -6.26 0.07
C ALA A 195 -11.49 -6.54 1.00
N ARG A 196 -11.49 -7.67 1.70
CA ARG A 196 -10.35 -8.15 2.52
C ARG A 196 -9.07 -8.31 1.69
N VAL A 197 -9.16 -9.00 0.56
CA VAL A 197 -8.00 -9.29 -0.29
C VAL A 197 -7.60 -8.04 -1.07
N SER A 198 -8.58 -7.27 -1.57
CA SER A 198 -8.31 -5.98 -2.23
C SER A 198 -7.61 -5.00 -1.30
N GLY A 199 -8.03 -4.92 -0.03
CA GLY A 199 -7.36 -4.08 0.98
C GLY A 199 -5.95 -4.57 1.31
N LEU A 200 -5.73 -5.89 1.40
CA LEU A 200 -4.40 -6.45 1.58
C LEU A 200 -3.49 -6.11 0.39
N LEU A 201 -3.95 -6.32 -0.85
CA LEU A 201 -3.19 -5.98 -2.05
C LEU A 201 -2.88 -4.48 -2.13
N LEU A 202 -3.81 -3.61 -1.72
CA LEU A 202 -3.62 -2.16 -1.71
C LEU A 202 -2.59 -1.72 -0.65
N ALA A 203 -2.44 -2.50 0.43
CA ALA A 203 -1.39 -2.31 1.43
C ALA A 203 -0.03 -2.93 1.04
N PHE A 204 0.06 -3.67 -0.08
CA PHE A 204 1.31 -4.27 -0.50
C PHE A 204 2.35 -3.18 -0.84
N PRO A 205 3.55 -3.21 -0.22
CA PRO A 205 4.52 -2.13 -0.36
C PRO A 205 5.30 -2.26 -1.68
N ILE A 206 4.70 -1.83 -2.80
CA ILE A 206 5.32 -1.86 -4.14
C ILE A 206 6.68 -1.13 -4.12
N THR A 207 6.70 0.12 -3.69
CA THR A 207 7.92 0.92 -3.55
C THR A 207 8.87 0.35 -2.49
N GLY A 208 8.32 -0.20 -1.40
CA GLY A 208 9.07 -0.89 -0.34
C GLY A 208 9.61 -2.27 -0.74
N SER A 209 9.25 -2.77 -1.93
CA SER A 209 9.80 -3.98 -2.54
C SER A 209 10.86 -3.62 -3.58
N ILE A 210 10.52 -2.69 -4.48
CA ILE A 210 11.37 -2.33 -5.62
C ILE A 210 12.59 -1.52 -5.18
N LEU A 211 12.41 -0.41 -4.47
CA LEU A 211 13.53 0.46 -4.11
C LEU A 211 14.64 -0.26 -3.30
N PRO A 212 14.35 -1.06 -2.26
CA PRO A 212 15.40 -1.77 -1.54
C PRO A 212 16.03 -2.89 -2.37
N SER A 213 15.31 -3.49 -3.32
CA SER A 213 15.87 -4.51 -4.22
C SER A 213 16.97 -3.95 -5.13
N PHE A 214 16.85 -2.69 -5.55
CA PHE A 214 17.93 -1.98 -6.26
C PHE A 214 18.95 -1.34 -5.31
N THR A 215 18.50 -0.86 -4.15
CA THR A 215 19.38 -0.16 -3.21
C THR A 215 20.39 -1.10 -2.55
N LEU A 216 20.01 -2.35 -2.29
CA LEU A 216 20.89 -3.33 -1.65
C LEU A 216 22.15 -3.67 -2.47
N PRO A 217 22.05 -4.06 -3.76
CA PRO A 217 23.22 -4.38 -4.56
C PRO A 217 24.05 -3.15 -4.95
N VAL A 218 23.44 -1.98 -5.11
CA VAL A 218 24.13 -0.77 -5.62
C VAL A 218 24.72 0.09 -4.50
N TYR A 219 23.98 0.29 -3.41
CA TYR A 219 24.31 1.24 -2.34
C TYR A 219 24.53 0.57 -0.97
N GLY A 220 24.35 -0.75 -0.91
CA GLY A 220 24.66 -1.56 0.24
C GLY A 220 23.60 -1.53 1.35
N ARG A 221 23.96 -2.21 2.45
CA ARG A 221 23.05 -2.57 3.54
C ARG A 221 22.59 -1.37 4.35
N CYS A 222 23.50 -0.46 4.69
CA CYS A 222 23.17 0.73 5.46
C CYS A 222 22.19 1.64 4.71
N ALA A 223 22.39 1.83 3.39
CA ALA A 223 21.49 2.61 2.55
C ALA A 223 20.10 1.98 2.49
N THR A 224 20.04 0.65 2.34
CA THR A 224 18.79 -0.12 2.30
C THR A 224 18.01 -0.02 3.62
N ILE A 225 18.69 -0.18 4.76
CA ILE A 225 18.05 -0.06 6.07
C ILE A 225 17.59 1.39 6.31
N SER A 226 18.40 2.39 5.93
CA SER A 226 18.02 3.81 6.03
C SER A 226 16.78 4.14 5.20
N LEU A 227 16.71 3.62 3.96
CA LEU A 227 15.54 3.70 3.09
C LEU A 227 14.29 3.09 3.75
N LEU A 228 14.39 1.86 4.26
CA LEU A 228 13.26 1.13 4.86
C LEU A 228 12.81 1.76 6.18
N ARG A 229 13.73 2.31 6.98
CA ARG A 229 13.39 3.12 8.16
C ARG A 229 12.69 4.41 7.78
N GLY A 230 13.08 5.05 6.67
CA GLY A 230 12.36 6.16 6.07
C GLY A 230 10.93 5.75 5.69
N PHE A 231 10.79 4.62 5.01
CA PHE A 231 9.52 4.04 4.58
C PHE A 231 8.55 3.83 5.75
N ALA A 232 9.02 3.24 6.84
CA ALA A 232 8.23 3.06 8.06
C ALA A 232 7.61 4.36 8.58
N ASN A 233 8.28 5.50 8.39
CA ASN A 233 7.74 6.81 8.78
C ASN A 233 6.71 7.33 7.80
N GLY A 234 6.92 7.09 6.50
CA GLY A 234 5.92 7.38 5.47
C GLY A 234 4.60 6.67 5.74
N LEU A 235 4.65 5.45 6.26
CA LEU A 235 3.47 4.66 6.62
C LEU A 235 2.60 5.28 7.73
N ILE A 236 3.12 6.24 8.51
CA ILE A 236 2.30 7.03 9.43
C ILE A 236 1.32 7.91 8.65
N GLY A 237 1.79 8.55 7.57
CA GLY A 237 0.92 9.33 6.67
C GLY A 237 -0.06 8.45 5.90
N PHE A 238 0.38 7.25 5.46
CA PHE A 238 -0.51 6.25 4.86
C PHE A 238 -1.65 5.84 5.79
N THR A 239 -1.31 5.55 7.05
CA THR A 239 -2.29 5.19 8.08
C THR A 239 -3.26 6.33 8.36
N ALA A 240 -2.75 7.55 8.51
CA ALA A 240 -3.58 8.73 8.71
C ALA A 240 -4.56 8.97 7.54
N PHE A 241 -4.10 8.76 6.31
CA PHE A 241 -4.95 8.82 5.11
C PHE A 241 -6.10 7.82 5.18
N PHE A 242 -5.81 6.51 5.36
CA PHE A 242 -6.87 5.49 5.36
C PHE A 242 -7.82 5.64 6.54
N PHE A 243 -7.31 6.00 7.72
CA PHE A 243 -8.16 6.27 8.87
C PHE A 243 -9.12 7.45 8.61
N ALA A 244 -8.59 8.58 8.13
CA ALA A 244 -9.41 9.74 7.78
C ALA A 244 -10.40 9.43 6.66
N LEU A 245 -9.97 8.73 5.61
CA LEU A 245 -10.83 8.37 4.48
C LEU A 245 -12.01 7.50 4.92
N VAL A 246 -11.77 6.43 5.66
CA VAL A 246 -12.82 5.51 6.14
C VAL A 246 -13.80 6.25 7.05
N THR A 247 -13.29 7.07 7.97
CA THR A 247 -14.13 7.80 8.93
C THR A 247 -14.96 8.90 8.29
N LEU A 248 -14.44 9.55 7.25
CA LEU A 248 -15.13 10.62 6.52
C LEU A 248 -16.11 10.10 5.49
N LEU A 249 -15.82 8.97 4.82
CA LEU A 249 -16.78 8.34 3.90
C LEU A 249 -18.09 7.91 4.59
N GLY A 250 -18.04 7.60 5.89
CA GLY A 250 -19.23 7.32 6.69
C GLY A 250 -19.96 8.54 7.25
N ARG A 251 -19.41 9.76 7.07
CA ARG A 251 -19.93 10.99 7.70
C ARG A 251 -20.23 12.12 6.70
N CYS A 252 -19.54 12.15 5.57
CA CYS A 252 -19.66 13.18 4.55
C CYS A 252 -20.48 12.67 3.36
N GLU A 253 -21.37 13.51 2.84
CA GLU A 253 -22.12 13.18 1.62
C GLU A 253 -21.22 13.19 0.37
N SER A 254 -20.17 14.02 0.37
CA SER A 254 -19.23 14.13 -0.75
C SER A 254 -18.01 13.20 -0.60
N LYS A 255 -17.91 12.20 -1.49
CA LYS A 255 -16.73 11.33 -1.62
C LYS A 255 -15.45 12.10 -1.91
N ALA A 256 -15.53 13.15 -2.74
CA ALA A 256 -14.38 13.97 -3.11
C ALA A 256 -13.85 14.77 -1.91
N ALA A 257 -14.74 15.37 -1.12
CA ALA A 257 -14.35 16.09 0.09
C ALA A 257 -13.66 15.16 1.10
N ALA A 258 -14.20 13.95 1.32
CA ALA A 258 -13.59 12.94 2.17
C ALA A 258 -12.17 12.56 1.69
N PHE A 259 -11.99 12.39 0.38
CA PHE A 259 -10.70 12.06 -0.23
C PHE A 259 -9.65 13.16 -0.04
N PHE A 260 -9.98 14.41 -0.36
CA PHE A 260 -9.04 15.53 -0.21
C PHE A 260 -8.71 15.84 1.25
N ALA A 261 -9.69 15.71 2.15
CA ALA A 261 -9.45 15.82 3.59
C ALA A 261 -8.52 14.71 4.10
N ALA A 262 -8.67 13.47 3.60
CA ALA A 262 -7.76 12.38 3.92
C ALA A 262 -6.32 12.63 3.42
N LEU A 263 -6.16 13.21 2.22
CA LEU A 263 -4.85 13.64 1.71
C LEU A 263 -4.21 14.71 2.61
N ALA A 264 -5.00 15.69 3.06
CA ALA A 264 -4.54 16.72 3.99
C ALA A 264 -4.10 16.10 5.33
N ALA A 265 -4.86 15.13 5.86
CA ALA A 265 -4.49 14.40 7.08
C ALA A 265 -3.17 13.63 6.91
N ALA A 266 -2.94 13.01 5.75
CA ALA A 266 -1.69 12.32 5.43
C ALA A 266 -0.49 13.28 5.44
N ALA A 267 -0.63 14.43 4.78
CA ALA A 267 0.41 15.45 4.70
C ALA A 267 0.70 16.06 6.08
N PHE A 268 -0.35 16.34 6.86
CA PHE A 268 -0.23 16.86 8.22
C PHE A 268 0.49 15.87 9.15
N ALA A 269 0.12 14.59 9.12
CA ALA A 269 0.77 13.55 9.91
C ALA A 269 2.26 13.42 9.55
N ALA A 270 2.60 13.42 8.26
CA ALA A 270 3.98 13.37 7.80
C ALA A 270 4.80 14.59 8.26
N TRP A 271 4.21 15.80 8.15
CA TRP A 271 4.83 17.04 8.63
C TRP A 271 5.03 17.03 10.15
N LEU A 272 4.04 16.59 10.92
CA LEU A 272 4.12 16.52 12.38
C LEU A 272 5.23 15.58 12.84
N VAL A 273 5.30 14.38 12.26
CA VAL A 273 6.37 13.41 12.56
C VAL A 273 7.74 14.00 12.24
N HIS A 274 7.88 14.67 11.09
CA HIS A 274 9.12 15.32 10.72
C HIS A 274 9.51 16.42 11.71
N ARG A 275 8.56 17.26 12.14
CA ARG A 275 8.76 18.33 13.13
C ARG A 275 9.18 17.79 14.50
N LEU A 276 8.46 16.81 15.03
CA LEU A 276 8.74 16.23 16.35
C LEU A 276 10.13 15.61 16.42
N ARG A 277 10.54 14.90 15.37
CA ARG A 277 11.86 14.26 15.32
C ARG A 277 12.99 15.25 15.13
N SER A 278 12.77 16.28 14.31
CA SER A 278 13.71 17.37 14.15
C SER A 278 13.90 18.13 15.46
N ALA A 279 12.83 18.31 16.24
CA ALA A 279 12.90 18.93 17.56
C ALA A 279 13.63 18.04 18.58
N ALA A 280 13.39 16.73 18.60
CA ALA A 280 14.08 15.79 19.47
C ALA A 280 15.59 15.74 19.16
N ALA A 281 15.97 15.71 17.88
CA ALA A 281 17.38 15.72 17.47
C ALA A 281 18.10 17.00 17.93
N ARG A 282 17.45 18.17 17.79
CA ARG A 282 18.01 19.45 18.26
C ARG A 282 18.15 19.51 19.78
N ARG A 283 17.28 18.85 20.55
CA ARG A 283 17.39 18.80 22.01
C ARG A 283 18.59 17.97 22.44
N LEU A 284 18.80 16.81 21.82
CA LEU A 284 19.94 15.93 22.13
C LEU A 284 21.29 16.62 21.85
N MET A 285 21.40 17.42 20.78
CA MET A 285 22.61 18.18 20.45
C MET A 285 22.88 19.37 21.39
N ARG A 286 21.88 19.83 22.15
CA ARG A 286 22.05 20.92 23.13
C ARG A 286 22.45 20.41 24.51
N THR A 287 22.30 19.12 24.76
CA THR A 287 22.61 18.46 26.04
C THR A 287 23.95 17.71 26.02
N THR A 288 24.63 17.71 24.87
CA THR A 288 25.99 17.19 24.64
C THR A 288 26.94 18.35 24.43
#